data_AF-A0A257GV78-F1
#
_entry.id   AF-A0A257GV78-F1
#
_cell.length_a   1.000
_cell.length_b   1.000
_cell.length_c   1.000
_cell.angle_alpha   90.00
_cell.angle_beta   90.00
_cell.angle_gamma   90.00
#
_symmetry.space_group_name_H-M   'P 1'
#
loop_
_entity.id
_entity.type
_entity.pdbx_description
1 polymer ?
#
loop_
_entity_poly.entity_id
_entity_poly.type
_entity_poly.pdbx_seq_one_letter_code
_entity_poly.pdbx_strand_id
1 'polypeptide(L)'
;MANSSSQPTAPRTYLYYDFVMAAFVCVLLCSNFIGAAKQSVIELPGLGPVPFSAGVLFFPISYIFGDILTEVYGYGRDRRVVWAGFAAIAFASFMAWVVVSLPPGPSEYMKTYQPALESVFGNAWRIAAGS
;
A
#
# COMPACT_ATOMS: atom_id res chain seq x y z
N MET A 1 -12.26 53.10 -20.06
CA MET A 1 -11.60 52.27 -19.02
C MET A 1 -12.42 51.00 -18.88
N ALA A 2 -12.01 49.90 -19.52
CA ALA A 2 -12.75 48.63 -19.49
C ALA A 2 -12.37 47.85 -18.23
N ASN A 3 -13.37 47.50 -17.43
CA ASN A 3 -13.24 46.80 -16.16
C ASN A 3 -13.06 45.30 -16.44
N SER A 4 -11.84 44.77 -16.27
CA SER A 4 -11.56 43.34 -16.44
C SER A 4 -12.01 42.58 -15.20
N SER A 5 -13.25 42.09 -15.21
CA SER A 5 -13.76 41.19 -14.17
C SER A 5 -13.02 39.85 -14.22
N SER A 6 -12.17 39.60 -13.23
CA SER A 6 -11.55 38.31 -12.99
C SER A 6 -12.63 37.28 -12.66
N GLN A 7 -13.03 36.48 -13.64
CA GLN A 7 -13.95 35.36 -13.43
C GLN A 7 -13.31 34.41 -12.40
N PRO A 8 -14.00 34.08 -11.29
CA PRO A 8 -13.49 33.10 -10.34
C PRO A 8 -13.32 31.77 -11.07
N THR A 9 -12.08 31.29 -11.15
CA THR A 9 -11.78 30.00 -11.79
C THR A 9 -12.51 28.93 -10.99
N ALA A 10 -13.54 28.31 -11.60
CA ALA A 10 -14.31 27.27 -10.93
C ALA A 10 -13.36 26.22 -10.34
N PRO A 11 -13.54 25.79 -9.08
CA PRO A 11 -12.68 24.78 -8.49
C PRO A 11 -12.74 23.54 -9.37
N ARG A 12 -11.61 23.15 -9.97
CA ARG A 12 -11.53 21.93 -10.79
C ARG A 12 -11.78 20.73 -9.87
N THR A 13 -13.02 20.26 -9.89
CA THR A 13 -13.44 19.05 -9.19
C THR A 13 -12.96 17.86 -10.02
N TYR A 14 -11.82 17.31 -9.64
CA TYR A 14 -11.28 16.12 -10.25
C TYR A 14 -12.05 14.89 -9.75
N LEU A 15 -13.10 14.50 -10.47
CA LEU A 15 -13.97 13.37 -10.15
C LEU A 15 -13.25 12.02 -9.94
N TYR A 16 -12.04 11.86 -10.51
CA TYR A 16 -11.29 10.60 -10.43
C TYR A 16 -10.14 10.61 -9.40
N TYR A 17 -9.85 11.76 -8.77
CA TYR A 17 -8.74 11.88 -7.83
C TYR A 17 -8.88 10.91 -6.64
N ASP A 18 -10.09 10.79 -6.09
CA ASP A 18 -10.35 9.92 -4.94
C ASP A 18 -10.21 8.43 -5.29
N PHE A 19 -10.59 8.04 -6.51
CA PHE A 19 -10.40 6.67 -7.01
C PHE A 19 -8.93 6.33 -7.22
N VAL A 20 -8.15 7.25 -7.80
CA VAL A 20 -6.70 7.08 -8.01
C VAL A 20 -5.97 7.00 -6.67
N MET A 21 -6.35 7.86 -5.71
CA MET A 21 -5.83 7.82 -4.34
C MET A 21 -6.15 6.47 -3.67
N ALA A 22 -7.41 6.02 -3.74
CA ALA A 22 -7.81 4.74 -3.15
C ALA A 22 -7.09 3.55 -3.80
N ALA A 23 -6.91 3.58 -5.12
CA ALA A 23 -6.17 2.56 -5.85
C ALA A 23 -4.69 2.53 -5.44
N PHE A 24 -4.04 3.70 -5.33
CA PHE A 24 -2.66 3.80 -4.86
C PHE A 24 -2.50 3.23 -3.44
N VAL A 25 -3.36 3.64 -2.50
CA VAL A 25 -3.36 3.12 -1.13
C VAL A 25 -3.58 1.61 -1.10
N CYS A 26 -4.48 1.09 -1.93
CA CYS A 26 -4.72 -0.34 -2.05
C CYS A 26 -3.48 -1.09 -2.55
N VAL A 27 -2.83 -0.62 -3.61
CA VAL A 27 -1.61 -1.23 -4.15
C VAL A 27 -0.48 -1.19 -3.13
N LEU A 28 -0.30 -0.05 -2.46
CA LEU A 28 0.70 0.14 -1.41
C LEU A 28 0.50 -0.86 -0.26
N LEU A 29 -0.74 -1.02 0.21
CA LEU A 29 -1.08 -1.94 1.30
C LEU A 29 -0.89 -3.41 0.89
N CYS A 30 -1.35 -3.77 -0.32
CA CYS A 30 -1.14 -5.10 -0.91
C CYS A 30 0.35 -5.42 -1.08
N SER A 31 1.15 -4.47 -1.58
CA SER A 31 2.59 -4.64 -1.77
C SER A 31 3.31 -4.88 -0.44
N ASN A 32 2.96 -4.10 0.59
CA ASN A 32 3.54 -4.24 1.93
C ASN A 32 3.19 -5.58 2.60
N PHE A 33 1.92 -6.00 2.53
CA PHE A 33 1.50 -7.26 3.18
C PHE A 33 1.89 -8.51 2.40
N ILE A 34 1.67 -8.53 1.09
CA ILE A 34 1.94 -9.72 0.25
C ILE A 34 3.43 -9.82 -0.07
N GLY A 35 4.06 -8.69 -0.39
CA GLY A 35 5.44 -8.65 -0.83
C GLY A 35 6.45 -9.03 0.26
N ALA A 36 6.19 -8.60 1.49
CA ALA A 36 7.03 -8.96 2.62
C ALA A 36 6.77 -10.38 3.14
N ALA A 37 5.56 -10.90 2.98
CA ALA A 37 5.19 -12.23 3.46
C ALA A 37 5.75 -13.38 2.60
N LYS A 38 6.08 -13.13 1.33
CA LYS A 38 6.49 -14.21 0.40
C LYS A 38 7.71 -13.84 -0.45
N GLN A 39 8.80 -14.56 -0.22
CA GLN A 39 9.89 -14.69 -1.18
C GLN A 39 9.51 -15.71 -2.25
N SER A 40 9.54 -15.30 -3.51
CA SER A 40 9.23 -16.15 -4.66
C SER A 40 10.53 -16.45 -5.41
N VAL A 41 10.60 -17.61 -6.06
CA VAL A 41 11.76 -18.00 -6.89
C VAL A 41 11.23 -18.24 -8.30
N ILE A 42 11.80 -17.54 -9.27
CA ILE A 42 11.56 -17.82 -10.69
C ILE A 42 12.83 -18.46 -11.24
N GLU A 43 12.66 -19.53 -12.02
CA GLU A 43 13.74 -20.08 -12.81
C GLU A 43 13.87 -19.28 -14.10
N LEU A 44 14.97 -18.53 -14.21
CA LEU A 44 15.30 -17.81 -15.43
C LEU A 44 16.18 -18.70 -16.33
N PRO A 45 15.85 -18.83 -17.62
CA PRO A 45 16.68 -19.59 -18.55
C PRO A 45 18.08 -18.96 -18.64
N GLY A 46 19.10 -19.71 -18.22
CA GLY A 46 20.51 -19.30 -18.22
C GLY A 46 21.05 -18.69 -16.93
N LEU A 47 20.19 -18.27 -15.99
CA LEU A 47 20.58 -17.65 -14.72
C LEU A 47 20.27 -18.52 -13.48
N GLY A 48 19.45 -19.56 -13.64
CA GLY A 48 19.06 -20.45 -12.55
C GLY A 48 17.95 -19.85 -11.65
N PRO A 49 17.74 -20.41 -10.44
CA PRO A 49 16.71 -19.95 -9.52
C PRO A 49 17.06 -18.58 -8.95
N VAL A 50 16.31 -17.55 -9.32
CA VAL A 50 16.48 -16.18 -8.81
C VAL A 50 15.41 -15.90 -7.75
N PRO A 51 15.81 -15.72 -6.47
CA PRO A 51 14.87 -15.29 -5.44
C PRO A 51 14.53 -13.81 -5.62
N PHE A 52 13.25 -13.48 -5.58
CA PHE A 52 12.74 -12.12 -5.58
C PHE A 52 11.59 -11.97 -4.59
N SER A 53 11.44 -10.78 -3.99
CA SER A 53 10.28 -10.47 -3.16
C SER A 53 9.05 -10.34 -4.05
N ALA A 54 7.91 -10.93 -3.63
CA ALA A 54 6.65 -10.76 -4.35
C ALA A 54 6.23 -9.29 -4.47
N GLY A 55 6.75 -8.38 -3.63
CA GLY A 55 6.49 -6.94 -3.67
C GLY A 55 7.00 -6.28 -4.95
N VAL A 56 8.04 -6.86 -5.57
CA VAL A 56 8.61 -6.38 -6.84
C VAL A 56 7.58 -6.38 -7.97
N LEU A 57 6.60 -7.30 -7.94
CA LEU A 57 5.55 -7.37 -8.96
C LEU A 57 4.58 -6.18 -8.89
N PHE A 58 4.40 -5.59 -7.71
CA PHE A 58 3.51 -4.44 -7.50
C PHE A 58 4.20 -3.11 -7.77
N PHE A 59 5.53 -3.10 -7.84
CA PHE A 59 6.35 -1.90 -8.04
C PHE A 59 6.05 -1.15 -9.35
N PRO A 60 5.90 -1.80 -10.52
CA PRO A 60 5.55 -1.12 -11.77
C PRO A 60 4.16 -0.45 -11.71
N ILE A 61 3.22 -1.10 -11.01
CA ILE A 61 1.86 -0.58 -10.83
C ILE A 61 1.92 0.68 -9.96
N SER A 62 2.65 0.65 -8.85
CA SER A 62 2.87 1.82 -7.99
C SER A 62 3.51 2.99 -8.74
N TYR A 63 4.47 2.74 -9.64
CA TYR A 63 5.10 3.78 -10.46
C TYR A 63 4.09 4.47 -11.38
N ILE A 64 3.25 3.70 -12.08
CA ILE A 64 2.20 4.27 -12.96
C ILE A 64 1.28 5.19 -12.16
N PHE A 65 0.86 4.78 -10.97
CA PHE A 65 0.04 5.63 -10.11
C PHE A 65 0.78 6.89 -9.64
N GLY A 66 2.05 6.78 -9.27
CA GLY A 66 2.89 7.91 -8.87
C GLY A 66 3.10 8.94 -9.98
N ASP A 67 3.38 8.47 -11.20
CA ASP A 67 3.54 9.32 -12.38
C ASP A 67 2.21 10.05 -12.70
N ILE A 68 1.08 9.33 -12.70
CA ILE A 68 -0.24 9.95 -12.91
C ILE A 68 -0.56 10.99 -11.83
N LEU A 69 -0.24 10.71 -10.56
CA LEU A 69 -0.49 11.64 -9.45
C LEU A 69 0.30 12.93 -9.59
N THR A 70 1.57 12.82 -9.95
CA THR A 70 2.46 13.97 -10.07
C THR A 70 2.23 14.78 -11.36
N GLU A 71 1.93 14.11 -12.49
CA GLU A 71 1.70 14.74 -13.79
C GLU A 71 0.28 15.30 -13.97
N VAL A 72 -0.76 14.59 -13.52
CA VAL A 72 -2.17 14.99 -13.76
C VAL A 72 -2.70 15.86 -12.62
N TYR A 73 -2.39 15.52 -11.37
CA TYR A 73 -2.99 16.16 -10.19
C TYR A 73 -2.07 17.17 -9.49
N GLY A 74 -0.77 17.11 -9.80
CA GLY A 74 0.25 18.05 -9.32
C GLY A 74 0.68 17.82 -7.87
N TYR A 75 1.86 18.37 -7.56
CA TYR A 75 2.62 18.14 -6.32
C TYR A 75 1.83 18.41 -5.01
N GLY A 76 0.94 19.41 -5.01
CA GLY A 76 0.19 19.78 -3.81
C GLY A 76 -0.84 18.73 -3.37
N ARG A 77 -1.35 17.93 -4.31
CA ARG A 77 -2.32 16.86 -4.03
C ARG A 77 -1.62 15.53 -3.78
N ASP A 78 -0.55 15.24 -4.49
CA ASP A 78 0.31 14.06 -4.30
C ASP A 78 0.69 13.85 -2.82
N ARG A 79 1.10 14.93 -2.13
CA ARG A 79 1.41 14.87 -0.69
C ARG A 79 0.26 14.32 0.16
N ARG A 80 -1.00 14.60 -0.17
CA ARG A 80 -2.15 14.04 0.59
C ARG A 80 -2.28 12.54 0.38
N VAL A 81 -1.99 12.05 -0.82
CA VAL A 81 -2.02 10.62 -1.15
C VAL A 81 -0.91 9.89 -0.40
N VAL A 82 0.29 10.47 -0.34
CA VAL A 82 1.41 9.93 0.45
C VAL A 82 1.03 9.82 1.92
N TRP A 83 0.49 10.88 2.53
CA TRP A 83 0.02 10.85 3.93
C TRP A 83 -1.10 9.83 4.16
N ALA A 84 -2.04 9.67 3.21
CA ALA A 84 -3.08 8.65 3.28
C ALA A 84 -2.50 7.23 3.22
N GLY A 85 -1.48 7.00 2.38
CA GLY A 85 -0.75 5.75 2.29
C GLY A 85 -0.04 5.38 3.60
N PHE A 86 0.71 6.32 4.18
CA PHE A 86 1.35 6.14 5.49
C PHE A 86 0.32 5.84 6.59
N ALA A 87 -0.79 6.59 6.65
CA ALA A 87 -1.84 6.35 7.62
C ALA A 87 -2.48 4.96 7.44
N ALA A 88 -2.68 4.51 6.19
CA ALA A 88 -3.23 3.20 5.90
C ALA A 88 -2.29 2.06 6.32
N ILE A 89 -0.98 2.16 6.06
CA ILE A 89 0.01 1.17 6.50
C ILE A 89 0.07 1.12 8.04
N ALA A 90 0.09 2.28 8.69
CA ALA A 90 0.10 2.36 10.16
C ALA A 90 -1.15 1.71 10.76
N PHE A 91 -2.32 2.01 10.21
CA PHE A 91 -3.59 1.41 10.63
C PHE A 91 -3.61 -0.10 10.39
N ALA A 92 -3.16 -0.57 9.23
CA ALA A 92 -3.10 -2.00 8.93
C ALA A 92 -2.16 -2.75 9.90
N SER A 93 -1.04 -2.12 10.29
CA SER A 93 -0.09 -2.68 11.25
C SER A 93 -0.65 -2.74 12.66
N PHE A 94 -1.37 -1.69 13.07
CA PHE A 94 -2.09 -1.67 14.33
C PHE A 94 -3.16 -2.78 14.37
N MET A 95 -3.96 -2.91 13.30
CA MET A 95 -4.96 -3.98 13.19
C MET A 95 -4.32 -5.38 13.24
N ALA A 96 -3.21 -5.59 12.55
CA ALA A 96 -2.46 -6.84 12.59
C ALA A 96 -1.97 -7.15 14.02
N TRP A 97 -1.42 -6.15 14.73
CA TRP A 97 -0.99 -6.30 16.11
C TRP A 97 -2.14 -6.65 17.06
N VAL A 98 -3.30 -5.99 16.90
CA VAL A 98 -4.51 -6.31 17.67
C VAL A 98 -4.91 -7.75 17.42
N VAL A 99 -5.07 -8.18 16.17
CA VAL A 99 -5.50 -9.54 15.81
C VAL A 99 -4.56 -10.62 16.35
N VAL A 100 -3.25 -10.41 16.28
CA VAL A 100 -2.25 -11.36 16.82
C VAL A 100 -2.29 -11.42 18.34
N SER A 101 -2.62 -10.31 19.02
CA SER A 101 -2.67 -10.25 20.48
C SER A 101 -3.95 -10.84 21.09
N LEU A 102 -4.98 -11.13 20.27
CA LEU A 102 -6.22 -11.75 20.77
C LEU A 102 -5.98 -13.24 21.09
N PRO A 103 -6.58 -13.74 22.19
CA PRO A 103 -6.44 -15.14 22.55
C PRO A 103 -7.07 -16.04 21.46
N PRO A 104 -6.39 -17.12 21.05
CA PRO A 104 -6.93 -18.05 20.07
C PRO A 104 -8.20 -18.71 20.59
N GLY A 105 -9.14 -18.98 19.68
CA GLY A 105 -10.33 -19.77 19.99
C GLY A 105 -9.96 -21.16 20.54
N PRO A 106 -10.85 -21.80 21.32
CA PRO A 106 -10.54 -23.03 22.07
C PRO A 106 -10.36 -24.30 21.20
N SER A 107 -10.40 -24.19 19.87
CA SER A 107 -10.25 -25.35 18.97
C SER A 107 -8.78 -25.70 18.73
N GLU A 108 -8.47 -27.00 18.62
CA GLU A 108 -7.12 -27.50 18.30
C GLU A 108 -6.60 -27.00 16.94
N TYR A 109 -7.52 -26.74 15.99
CA TYR A 109 -7.19 -26.09 14.73
C TYR A 109 -6.65 -24.67 14.94
N MET A 110 -7.27 -23.87 15.81
CA MET A 110 -6.85 -22.49 16.06
C MET A 110 -5.52 -22.41 16.81
N LYS A 111 -5.25 -23.36 17.72
CA LYS A 111 -3.94 -23.48 18.40
C LYS A 111 -2.79 -23.76 17.44
N THR A 112 -3.03 -24.50 16.37
CA THR A 112 -2.03 -24.79 15.32
C THR A 112 -1.92 -23.63 14.31
N TYR A 113 -2.98 -22.84 14.13
CA TYR A 113 -2.99 -21.67 13.25
C TYR A 113 -2.35 -20.42 13.87
N GLN A 114 -2.40 -20.27 15.19
CA GLN A 114 -1.84 -19.11 15.91
C GLN A 114 -0.36 -18.83 15.57
N PRO A 115 0.56 -19.83 15.54
CA PRO A 115 1.97 -19.60 15.20
C PRO A 115 2.17 -19.16 13.73
N ALA A 116 1.29 -19.60 12.81
CA ALA A 116 1.31 -19.16 11.42
C ALA A 116 0.82 -17.71 11.27
N LEU A 117 -0.16 -17.30 12.08
CA LEU A 117 -0.59 -15.92 12.16
C LEU A 117 0.50 -15.03 12.77
N GLU A 118 1.18 -15.47 13.82
CA GLU A 118 2.31 -14.76 14.43
C GLU A 118 3.49 -14.62 13.46
N SER A 119 3.81 -15.64 12.67
CA SER A 119 4.93 -15.56 11.72
C SER A 119 4.66 -14.61 10.55
N VAL A 120 3.42 -14.55 10.07
CA VAL A 120 3.02 -13.68 8.93
C VAL A 120 2.75 -12.25 9.40
N PHE A 121 1.96 -12.07 10.46
CA PHE A 121 1.50 -10.76 10.92
C PHE A 121 2.31 -10.18 12.07
N GLY A 122 3.08 -11.00 12.81
CA GLY A 122 3.92 -10.52 13.91
C GLY A 122 5.08 -9.63 13.45
N ASN A 123 5.48 -9.70 12.17
CA ASN A 123 6.45 -8.78 11.56
C ASN A 123 5.77 -7.59 10.83
N ALA A 124 4.44 -7.47 10.82
CA ALA A 124 3.73 -6.41 10.11
C ALA A 124 4.19 -5.01 10.55
N TRP A 125 4.47 -4.83 11.85
CA TRP A 125 4.98 -3.56 12.38
C TRP A 125 6.39 -3.22 11.86
N ARG A 126 7.26 -4.20 11.55
CA ARG A 126 8.60 -3.96 11.00
C ARG A 126 8.54 -3.50 9.55
N ILE A 127 7.60 -4.06 8.79
CA ILE A 127 7.35 -3.66 7.41
C ILE A 127 6.87 -2.21 7.40
N ALA A 128 5.92 -1.86 8.28
CA ALA A 128 5.46 -0.49 8.40
C ALA A 128 6.50 0.50 8.93
N ALA A 129 7.40 0.07 9.81
CA ALA A 129 8.50 0.90 10.28
C ALA A 129 9.58 1.15 9.19
N GLY A 130 9.66 0.30 8.18
CA GLY A 130 10.60 0.42 7.07
C GLY A 130 10.06 1.06 5.79
N SER A 131 8.76 1.36 5.74
CA SER A 131 8.04 1.92 4.58
C SER A 131 7.89 3.43 4.64
#